data_AF-A0A8T0A4T1-F1
#
_entry.id   AF-A0A8T0A4T1-F1
#
_cell.length_a   1.000
_cell.length_b   1.000
_cell.length_c   1.000
_cell.angle_alpha   90.00
_cell.angle_beta   90.00
_cell.angle_gamma   90.00
#
_symmetry.space_group_name_H-M   'P 1'
#
loop_
_entity.id
_entity.type
_entity.pdbx_description
1 polymer ?
#
loop_
_entity_poly.entity_id
_entity_poly.type
_entity_poly.pdbx_seq_one_letter_code
_entity_poly.pdbx_strand_id
1 'polypeptide(L)'
;MATETDLKTFREFLLQYNAVTEHCFNNCVVDFSKREVSEKENLCTKNCMEKFLKAGQRLSMRFQEHQMLNMEAQGAPIAKFLQITNKK
;
A
#
# COMPACT_ATOMS: atom_id res chain seq x y z
N MET A 1 -2.98 -26.54 9.73
CA MET A 1 -4.04 -26.08 8.81
C MET A 1 -3.79 -24.60 8.59
N ALA A 2 -3.61 -24.15 7.34
CA ALA A 2 -3.47 -22.72 7.05
C ALA A 2 -4.77 -22.02 7.49
N THR A 3 -4.65 -20.93 8.23
CA THR A 3 -5.82 -20.19 8.71
C THR A 3 -6.48 -19.46 7.53
N GLU A 4 -7.78 -19.21 7.60
CA GLU A 4 -8.49 -18.49 6.53
C GLU A 4 -7.84 -17.12 6.23
N THR A 5 -7.28 -16.48 7.26
CA THR A 5 -6.52 -15.23 7.16
C THR A 5 -5.25 -15.39 6.32
N ASP A 6 -4.51 -16.49 6.47
CA ASP A 6 -3.28 -16.76 5.69
C ASP A 6 -3.58 -16.92 4.20
N LEU A 7 -4.73 -17.52 3.86
CA LEU A 7 -5.15 -17.66 2.46
C LEU A 7 -5.55 -16.32 1.85
N LYS A 8 -6.19 -15.44 2.64
CA LYS A 8 -6.56 -14.09 2.19
C LYS A 8 -5.32 -13.22 1.93
N THR A 9 -4.38 -13.19 2.88
CA THR A 9 -3.14 -12.42 2.73
C THR A 9 -2.30 -12.92 1.56
N PHE A 10 -2.23 -14.23 1.34
CA PHE A 10 -1.53 -14.79 0.18
C PHE A 10 -2.20 -14.39 -1.14
N ARG A 11 -3.54 -14.40 -1.20
CA ARG A 11 -4.28 -13.93 -2.38
C ARG A 11 -4.01 -12.45 -2.67
N GLU A 12 -4.03 -11.61 -1.64
CA GLU A 12 -3.72 -10.18 -1.76
C GLU A 12 -2.29 -9.96 -2.25
N PHE A 13 -1.33 -10.73 -1.75
CA PHE A 13 0.06 -10.70 -2.22
C PHE A 13 0.15 -11.01 -3.72
N LEU A 14 -0.54 -12.06 -4.20
CA LEU A 14 -0.52 -12.42 -5.63
C LEU A 14 -1.14 -11.34 -6.52
N LEU A 15 -2.21 -10.69 -6.06
CA LEU A 15 -2.79 -9.56 -6.78
C LEU A 15 -1.80 -8.39 -6.88
N GLN A 16 -1.11 -8.08 -5.78
CA GLN A 16 -0.11 -7.02 -5.75
C GLN A 16 1.13 -7.36 -6.58
N TYR A 17 1.55 -8.62 -6.59
CA TYR A 17 2.64 -9.11 -7.43
C TYR A 17 2.33 -8.90 -8.92
N ASN A 18 1.12 -9.25 -9.35
CA ASN A 18 0.70 -9.06 -10.74
C ASN A 18 0.65 -7.57 -11.11
N ALA A 19 0.10 -6.73 -10.23
CA ALA A 19 0.03 -5.29 -10.45
C ALA A 19 1.42 -4.63 -10.59
N VAL A 20 2.38 -5.00 -9.74
CA VAL A 20 3.77 -4.51 -9.82
C VAL A 20 4.44 -4.98 -11.09
N THR A 21 4.27 -6.26 -11.43
CA THR A 21 4.89 -6.85 -12.63
C THR A 21 4.42 -6.15 -13.89
N GLU A 22 3.11 -5.95 -14.05
CA GLU A 22 2.53 -5.24 -15.20
C GLU A 22 3.00 -3.78 -15.24
N HIS A 23 2.93 -3.08 -14.10
CA HIS A 23 3.34 -1.68 -14.02
C HIS A 23 4.81 -1.49 -14.41
N CYS A 24 5.71 -2.30 -13.85
CA CYS A 24 7.14 -2.18 -14.15
C CYS A 24 7.49 -2.64 -15.55
N PHE A 25 6.84 -3.68 -16.08
CA PHE A 25 7.04 -4.08 -17.47
C PHE A 25 6.69 -2.95 -18.44
N ASN A 26 5.50 -2.35 -18.29
CA ASN A 26 5.02 -1.26 -19.16
C ASN A 26 5.88 0.01 -19.11
N ASN A 27 6.57 0.27 -17.99
CA ASN A 27 7.40 1.47 -17.83
C ASN A 27 8.88 1.24 -18.15
N CYS A 28 9.39 0.02 -17.94
CA CYS A 28 10.83 -0.25 -18.02
C CYS A 28 11.25 -1.06 -19.26
N VAL A 29 10.39 -1.90 -19.83
CA VAL A 29 10.73 -2.70 -21.01
C VAL A 29 10.29 -1.95 -22.25
N VAL A 30 11.27 -1.36 -22.95
CA VAL A 30 11.03 -0.41 -24.05
C VAL A 30 11.74 -0.81 -25.33
N ASP A 31 12.76 -1.66 -25.25
CA ASP A 31 13.51 -2.13 -26.42
C ASP A 31 13.13 -3.58 -26.73
N PHE A 32 12.54 -3.79 -27.91
CA PHE A 32 12.12 -5.11 -28.40
C PHE A 32 13.04 -5.65 -29.51
N SER A 33 14.23 -5.07 -29.67
CA SER A 33 15.20 -5.47 -30.70
C SER A 33 15.86 -6.83 -30.42
N LYS A 34 15.86 -7.28 -29.16
CA LYS A 34 16.44 -8.55 -28.71
C LYS A 34 15.50 -9.23 -27.73
N ARG A 35 15.63 -10.56 -27.60
CA ARG A 35 14.85 -11.36 -26.63
C ARG A 35 15.34 -11.20 -25.19
N GLU A 36 16.59 -10.79 -25.01
CA GLU A 36 17.22 -10.63 -23.70
C GLU A 36 16.92 -9.24 -23.13
N VAL A 37 16.64 -9.18 -21.82
CA VAL A 37 16.45 -7.91 -21.11
C VAL A 37 17.80 -7.22 -20.97
N SER A 38 17.88 -5.97 -21.41
CA SER A 38 19.13 -5.22 -21.32
C SER A 38 19.47 -4.84 -19.86
N GLU A 39 20.74 -4.57 -19.57
CA GLU A 39 21.17 -4.12 -18.23
C GLU A 39 20.44 -2.85 -17.76
N LYS A 40 20.09 -1.96 -18.69
CA LYS A 40 19.32 -0.74 -18.38
C LYS A 40 17.90 -1.06 -17.93
N GLU A 41 17.22 -1.98 -18.63
CA GLU A 41 15.85 -2.40 -18.31
C GLU A 41 15.83 -3.23 -17.02
N ASN A 42 16.85 -4.05 -16.78
CA ASN A 42 17.05 -4.77 -15.52
C ASN A 42 17.20 -3.80 -14.33
N LEU A 43 18.04 -2.77 -14.47
CA LEU A 43 18.21 -1.75 -13.43
C LEU A 43 16.91 -0.94 -13.23
N CYS A 44 16.21 -0.58 -14.30
CA CYS A 44 14.93 0.11 -14.23
C CYS A 44 13.90 -0.72 -13.45
N THR A 45 13.74 -2.00 -13.79
CA THR A 45 12.75 -2.90 -13.19
C THR A 45 12.99 -3.09 -11.69
N LYS A 46 14.25 -3.26 -11.28
CA LYS A 46 14.64 -3.33 -9.85
C LYS A 46 14.26 -2.05 -9.10
N ASN A 47 14.62 -0.89 -9.64
CA ASN A 47 14.29 0.41 -9.05
C ASN A 47 12.78 0.68 -9.04
N CYS A 48 12.06 0.27 -10.09
CA CYS A 48 10.62 0.40 -10.20
C CYS A 48 9.91 -0.37 -9.08
N MET A 49 10.27 -1.64 -8.89
CA MET A 49 9.70 -2.48 -7.83
C MET A 49 9.94 -1.85 -6.45
N GLU A 50 11.18 -1.45 -6.15
CA GLU A 50 11.51 -0.84 -4.86
C GLU A 50 10.74 0.46 -4.62
N LYS A 51 10.65 1.33 -5.65
CA LYS A 51 9.88 2.57 -5.59
C LYS A 51 8.40 2.31 -5.40
N PHE A 52 7.81 1.36 -6.12
CA PHE A 52 6.40 1.02 -6.00
C PHE A 52 6.04 0.58 -4.58
N LEU A 53 6.85 -0.32 -4.00
CA LEU A 53 6.62 -0.82 -2.64
C LEU A 53 6.75 0.30 -1.59
N LYS A 54 7.81 1.12 -1.67
CA LYS A 54 7.99 2.26 -0.76
C LYS A 54 6.89 3.31 -0.91
N ALA A 55 6.44 3.56 -2.14
CA ALA A 55 5.34 4.47 -2.42
C ALA A 55 4.03 3.94 -1.82
N GLY A 56 3.72 2.66 -1.99
CA GLY A 56 2.55 2.02 -1.38
C GLY A 56 2.55 2.11 0.14
N GLN A 57 3.69 1.82 0.78
CA GLN A 57 3.84 1.97 2.24
C GLN A 57 3.64 3.42 2.68
N ARG A 58 4.26 4.38 1.99
CA ARG A 58 4.12 5.81 2.30
C ARG A 58 2.68 6.29 2.13
N LEU A 59 2.01 5.86 1.06
CA LEU A 59 0.61 6.19 0.80
C LEU A 59 -0.30 5.63 1.90
N SER A 60 -0.08 4.37 2.31
CA SER A 60 -0.84 3.73 3.40
C SER A 60 -0.72 4.52 4.71
N MET A 61 0.50 4.94 5.10
CA MET A 61 0.71 5.77 6.29
C MET A 61 -0.07 7.09 6.23
N ARG A 62 0.01 7.82 5.10
CA ARG A 62 -0.70 9.09 4.94
C ARG A 62 -2.21 8.91 4.89
N PHE A 63 -2.68 7.81 4.28
CA PHE A 63 -4.09 7.47 4.25
C PHE A 63 -4.64 7.17 5.65
N GLN A 64 -3.88 6.48 6.50
CA GLN A 64 -4.24 6.26 7.90
C GLN A 64 -4.29 7.58 8.70
N GLU A 65 -3.30 8.46 8.52
CA GLU A 65 -3.31 9.80 9.13
C GLU A 65 -4.58 10.58 8.76
N HIS A 66 -4.93 10.62 7.47
CA HIS A 66 -6.14 11.31 7.00
C HIS A 66 -7.43 10.67 7.52
N GLN A 67 -7.49 9.34 7.62
CA GLN A 67 -8.66 8.66 8.19
C GLN A 67 -8.87 9.07 9.65
N MET A 68 -7.80 9.13 10.46
CA MET A 68 -7.90 9.57 11.86
C MET A 68 -8.41 11.01 11.97
N LEU A 69 -7.84 11.95 11.20
CA LEU A 69 -8.28 13.34 11.20
C LEU A 69 -9.75 13.50 10.77
N ASN A 70 -10.19 12.72 9.77
CA ASN A 70 -11.58 12.74 9.32
C ASN A 70 -12.53 12.17 10.39
N MET A 71 -12.11 11.15 11.14
CA MET A 71 -12.89 10.61 12.27
C MET A 71 -13.01 11.63 13.42
N GLU A 72 -11.95 12.40 13.70
CA GLU A 72 -11.97 13.49 14.68
C GLU A 72 -12.88 14.65 14.22
N ALA A 73 -12.81 15.03 12.94
CA ALA A 73 -13.60 16.11 12.35
C ALA A 73 -15.10 15.77 12.21
N GLN A 74 -15.45 14.49 12.03
CA GLN A 74 -16.85 14.03 11.92
C GLN A 74 -17.54 13.79 13.27
N GLY A 75 -16.85 14.02 14.40
CA GLY A 75 -17.49 14.16 15.71
C GLY A 75 -18.13 12.88 16.27
N ALA A 76 -17.32 12.03 16.90
CA ALA A 76 -17.81 11.33 18.08
C ALA A 76 -17.75 12.32 19.27
N PRO A 77 -18.84 12.52 20.04
CA PRO A 77 -18.84 13.48 21.13
C PRO A 77 -17.89 13.03 22.24
N ILE A 78 -16.76 13.72 22.39
CA ILE A 78 -15.95 13.74 23.63
C ILE A 78 -16.71 14.55 24.69
N ALA A 79 -17.97 14.19 24.97
CA ALA A 79 -18.85 14.87 25.92
C ALA A 79 -19.52 13.90 26.89
N LYS A 80 -18.88 12.76 27.20
CA LYS A 80 -19.38 11.85 28.25
C LYS A 80 -18.38 11.44 29.33
N PHE A 81 -17.12 11.89 29.29
CA PHE A 81 -16.19 11.66 30.40
C PHE A 81 -15.96 12.86 31.33
N LEU A 82 -16.23 14.09 30.87
CA LEU A 82 -16.23 15.29 31.73
C LEU A 82 -17.49 15.44 32.61
N GLN A 83 -18.45 14.51 32.53
CA GLN A 83 -19.61 14.48 33.44
C GLN A 83 -19.42 13.57 34.68
N ILE A 84 -18.30 12.83 34.80
CA ILE A 84 -18.05 12.03 36.02
C ILE A 84 -17.51 12.91 37.17
N THR A 85 -16.91 14.07 36.90
CA THR A 85 -16.39 14.97 37.95
C THR A 85 -17.40 16.01 38.44
N ASN A 86 -18.65 15.99 37.96
CA ASN A 86 -19.69 16.95 38.38
C ASN A 86 -21.09 16.34 38.51
N LYS A 87 -21.17 15.12 39.06
CA LYS A 87 -22.41 14.64 39.67
C LYS A 87 -22.08 14.43 41.15
N LYS A 88 -22.72 15.26 41.98
CA LYS A 88 -22.75 15.23 43.46
C LYS A 88 -22.28 13.95 44.11
#